data_AF-A0A0D2MBR6-F1
#
_entry.id   AF-A0A0D2MBR6-F1
#
_cell.length_a   1.000
_cell.length_b   1.000
_cell.length_c   1.000
_cell.angle_alpha   90.00
_cell.angle_beta   90.00
_cell.angle_gamma   90.00
#
_symmetry.space_group_name_H-M   'P 1'
#
loop_
_entity.id
_entity.type
_entity.pdbx_description
1 polymer ?
#
loop_
_entity_poly.entity_id
_entity_poly.type
_entity_poly.pdbx_seq_one_letter_code
_entity_poly.pdbx_strand_id
1 'polypeptide(L)'
;MAAPTPEQMQAVLEEKARKWQQLNSRRYADKRQFGYVQAQKDDMPPEHVRKVIRDHGDMSSRKFRHDKRVYLGALKYVPHAVYKLLENMPMPWEQVRHLKVIYHITGAITFVNEVPWVIEPVYMAQWGTMWIMMRREKRDRRHFKRMRFPPFDDEEPPLDYADNILDVDPLEAIEMELEEEEDGPVVEWFYDHQPLKYTKFVNGPSYRRWKLPLPVMSVLYRLAGQLLSDFADRNYFYLFDDASFVTAKSLNMAIPGGPKFEPMFRDMDTRDEDWNEFNDINKLII
;
A
#
# COMPACT_ATOMS: atom_id res chain seq x y z
N MET A 1 -6.14 81.54 -2.22
CA MET A 1 -5.93 80.15 -2.66
C MET A 1 -6.91 79.90 -3.80
N ALA A 2 -6.41 79.75 -5.03
CA ALA A 2 -7.27 79.59 -6.21
C ALA A 2 -8.06 78.28 -6.10
N ALA A 3 -9.37 78.35 -6.36
CA ALA A 3 -10.21 77.15 -6.41
C ALA A 3 -9.71 76.24 -7.55
N PRO A 4 -9.61 74.92 -7.33
CA PRO A 4 -9.17 74.00 -8.36
C PRO A 4 -10.11 74.09 -9.56
N THR A 5 -9.53 74.06 -10.75
CA THR A 5 -10.32 74.07 -12.00
C THR A 5 -11.13 72.77 -12.10
N PRO A 6 -12.32 72.79 -12.74
CA PRO A 6 -13.20 71.62 -12.81
C PRO A 6 -12.52 70.39 -13.46
N GLU A 7 -11.59 70.60 -14.39
CA GLU A 7 -10.78 69.55 -15.02
C GLU A 7 -9.80 68.88 -14.03
N GLN A 8 -9.17 69.67 -13.14
CA GLN A 8 -8.30 69.14 -12.09
C GLN A 8 -9.10 68.33 -11.05
N MET A 9 -10.33 68.74 -10.75
CA MET A 9 -11.24 67.96 -9.90
C MET A 9 -11.67 66.63 -10.53
N GLN A 10 -11.94 66.61 -11.85
CA GLN A 10 -12.27 65.38 -12.58
C GLN A 10 -11.09 64.41 -12.60
N ALA A 11 -9.89 64.88 -12.88
CA ALA A 11 -8.68 64.04 -12.86
C ALA A 11 -8.43 63.40 -11.48
N VAL A 12 -8.63 64.16 -10.39
CA VAL A 12 -8.50 63.64 -9.01
C VAL A 12 -9.59 62.61 -8.69
N LEU A 13 -10.81 62.81 -9.18
CA LEU A 13 -11.92 61.87 -9.01
C LEU A 13 -11.68 60.56 -9.77
N GLU A 14 -11.18 60.63 -11.00
CA GLU A 14 -10.80 59.46 -11.79
C GLU A 14 -9.66 58.67 -11.13
N GLU A 15 -8.64 59.37 -10.61
CA GLU A 15 -7.55 58.71 -9.90
C GLU A 15 -8.05 58.03 -8.62
N LYS A 16 -8.97 58.66 -7.89
CA LYS A 16 -9.62 58.10 -6.70
C LYS A 16 -10.50 56.89 -7.06
N ALA A 17 -11.24 56.95 -8.15
CA ALA A 17 -12.05 55.84 -8.66
C ALA A 17 -11.17 54.65 -9.07
N ARG A 18 -10.05 54.90 -9.76
CA ARG A 18 -9.09 53.86 -10.14
C ARG A 18 -8.44 53.21 -8.91
N LYS A 19 -8.03 54.01 -7.92
CA LYS A 19 -7.49 53.49 -6.65
C LYS A 19 -8.52 52.68 -5.89
N TRP A 20 -9.78 53.13 -5.86
CA TRP A 20 -10.89 52.40 -5.24
C TRP A 20 -11.13 51.07 -5.95
N GLN A 21 -11.17 51.05 -7.29
CA GLN A 21 -11.37 49.83 -8.08
C GLN A 21 -10.24 48.82 -7.88
N GLN A 22 -8.98 49.27 -7.84
CA GLN A 22 -7.82 48.42 -7.52
C GLN A 22 -7.86 47.88 -6.09
N LEU A 23 -8.32 48.67 -5.14
CA LEU A 23 -8.47 48.25 -3.75
C LEU A 23 -9.60 47.23 -3.61
N ASN A 24 -10.73 47.46 -4.28
CA ASN A 24 -11.89 46.59 -4.23
C ASN A 24 -11.61 45.24 -4.92
N SER A 25 -10.95 45.25 -6.08
CA SER A 25 -10.56 44.03 -6.79
C SER A 25 -9.55 43.20 -6.00
N ARG A 26 -8.61 43.84 -5.28
CA ARG A 26 -7.66 43.14 -4.40
C ARG A 26 -8.31 42.63 -3.12
N ARG A 27 -9.25 43.39 -2.54
CA ARG A 27 -9.90 43.07 -1.26
C ARG A 27 -10.88 41.91 -1.41
N TYR A 28 -11.65 41.89 -2.50
CA TYR A 28 -12.65 40.88 -2.80
C TYR A 28 -12.18 39.89 -3.87
N ALA A 29 -10.87 39.71 -4.02
CA ALA A 29 -10.33 38.63 -4.85
C ALA A 29 -10.71 37.27 -4.25
N ASP A 30 -10.98 36.28 -5.09
CA ASP A 30 -11.40 34.93 -4.68
C ASP A 30 -10.43 34.29 -3.67
N LYS A 31 -9.12 34.62 -3.77
CA LYS A 31 -8.08 34.20 -2.82
C LYS A 31 -8.26 34.68 -1.38
N ARG A 32 -9.08 35.71 -1.18
CA ARG A 32 -9.39 36.32 0.13
C ARG A 32 -10.80 35.99 0.62
N GLN A 33 -11.55 35.20 -0.15
CA GLN A 33 -12.85 34.73 0.29
C GLN A 33 -12.69 33.84 1.53
N PHE A 34 -13.63 33.97 2.47
CA PHE A 34 -13.68 33.09 3.63
C PHE A 34 -13.89 31.64 3.17
N GLY A 35 -13.03 30.72 3.60
CA GLY A 35 -13.01 29.34 3.12
C GLY A 35 -12.16 29.10 1.87
N TYR A 36 -11.38 30.10 1.40
CA TYR A 36 -10.43 29.87 0.32
C TYR A 36 -9.36 28.86 0.73
N VAL A 37 -9.30 27.74 -0.01
CA VAL A 37 -8.26 26.73 0.14
C VAL A 37 -7.11 27.10 -0.78
N GLN A 38 -5.90 27.21 -0.23
CA GLN A 38 -4.70 27.44 -1.03
C GLN A 38 -4.46 26.28 -1.99
N ALA A 39 -3.71 26.57 -3.07
CA ALA A 39 -3.32 25.53 -4.01
C ALA A 39 -2.63 24.38 -3.30
N GLN A 40 -2.90 23.16 -3.77
CA GLN A 40 -2.22 21.97 -3.29
C GLN A 40 -0.71 22.11 -3.54
N LYS A 41 0.10 21.56 -2.63
CA LYS A 41 1.54 21.49 -2.85
C LYS A 41 1.82 20.53 -3.99
N ASP A 42 2.52 21.03 -5.00
CA ASP A 42 2.97 20.23 -6.14
C ASP A 42 4.19 19.38 -5.76
N ASP A 43 4.43 18.34 -6.56
CA ASP A 43 5.57 17.45 -6.38
C ASP A 43 6.88 18.19 -6.68
N MET A 44 7.87 18.01 -5.81
CA MET A 44 9.21 18.57 -5.98
C MET A 44 10.08 17.65 -6.86
N PRO A 45 11.11 18.18 -7.55
CA PRO A 45 12.04 17.35 -8.32
C PRO A 45 12.73 16.30 -7.44
N PRO A 46 12.89 15.05 -7.90
CA PRO A 46 13.46 13.96 -7.12
C PRO A 46 14.93 14.22 -6.72
N GLU A 47 15.65 15.03 -7.48
CA GLU A 47 17.03 15.42 -7.18
C GLU A 47 17.12 16.25 -5.90
N HIS A 48 16.06 17.00 -5.57
CA HIS A 48 16.05 17.85 -4.39
C HIS A 48 16.22 17.03 -3.11
N VAL A 49 15.41 15.97 -2.93
CA VAL A 49 15.51 15.11 -1.75
C VAL A 49 16.83 14.33 -1.73
N ARG A 50 17.29 13.83 -2.88
CA ARG A 50 18.58 13.13 -3.00
C ARG A 50 19.74 14.02 -2.56
N LYS A 51 19.77 15.27 -3.03
CA LYS A 51 20.78 16.25 -2.66
C LYS A 51 20.72 16.62 -1.18
N VAL A 52 19.53 16.84 -0.63
CA VAL A 52 19.36 17.15 0.80
C VAL A 52 19.93 16.02 1.66
N ILE A 53 19.63 14.76 1.35
CA ILE A 53 20.15 13.60 2.09
C ILE A 53 21.67 13.50 1.94
N ARG A 54 22.21 13.65 0.73
CA ARG A 54 23.65 13.63 0.46
C ARG A 54 24.41 14.74 1.19
N ASP A 55 23.86 15.95 1.24
CA ASP A 55 24.48 17.10 1.91
C ASP A 55 24.50 16.94 3.44
N HIS A 56 23.48 16.30 4.04
CA HIS A 56 23.40 16.06 5.49
C HIS A 56 24.28 14.89 5.93
N GLY A 57 24.38 13.84 5.10
CA GLY A 57 25.25 12.68 5.32
C GLY A 57 25.06 12.05 6.72
N ASP A 58 26.16 11.87 7.43
CA ASP A 58 26.22 11.31 8.79
C ASP A 58 26.03 12.36 9.90
N MET A 59 25.70 13.61 9.57
CA MET A 59 25.58 14.73 10.51
C MET A 59 26.86 15.04 11.31
N SER A 60 28.04 14.63 10.84
CA SER A 60 29.33 14.98 11.45
C SER A 60 29.66 16.48 11.30
N SER A 61 29.23 17.08 10.18
CA SER A 61 29.49 18.49 9.85
C SER A 61 28.86 19.48 10.84
N ARG A 62 29.62 20.51 11.21
CA ARG A 62 29.12 21.59 12.08
C ARG A 62 28.01 22.43 11.43
N LYS A 63 27.93 22.44 10.09
CA LYS A 63 26.97 23.24 9.32
C LYS A 63 25.51 22.91 9.67
N PHE A 64 25.20 21.63 9.91
CA PHE A 64 23.85 21.14 10.17
C PHE A 64 23.59 20.85 11.65
N ARG A 65 24.30 21.55 12.56
CA ARG A 65 24.16 21.35 14.01
C ARG A 65 22.73 21.56 14.51
N HIS A 66 22.01 22.54 13.95
CA HIS A 66 20.65 22.86 14.36
C HIS A 66 19.65 21.74 14.03
N ASP A 67 19.90 20.98 12.96
CA ASP A 67 19.00 19.94 12.46
C ASP A 67 19.14 18.62 13.24
N LYS A 68 20.24 18.39 13.97
CA LYS A 68 20.45 17.18 14.80
C LYS A 68 19.29 16.89 15.75
N ARG A 69 18.71 17.95 16.32
CA ARG A 69 17.55 17.83 17.22
C ARG A 69 16.32 17.26 16.50
N VAL A 70 16.13 17.66 15.25
CA VAL A 70 15.00 17.22 14.41
C VAL A 70 15.17 15.75 14.02
N TYR A 71 16.38 15.32 13.66
CA TYR A 71 16.68 13.91 13.36
C TYR A 71 16.38 13.00 14.56
N LEU A 72 16.77 13.40 15.77
CA LEU A 72 16.42 12.67 16.99
C LEU A 72 14.90 12.66 17.25
N GLY A 73 14.21 13.76 16.99
CA GLY A 73 12.75 13.83 17.09
C GLY A 73 12.03 12.94 16.08
N ALA A 74 12.60 12.77 14.89
CA ALA A 74 12.04 11.95 13.82
C ALA A 74 12.06 10.44 14.15
N LEU A 75 12.96 9.99 15.03
CA LEU A 75 13.06 8.59 15.46
C LEU A 75 11.71 8.03 15.96
N LYS A 76 10.89 8.88 16.60
CA LYS A 76 9.53 8.52 17.06
C LYS A 76 8.65 7.95 15.93
N TYR A 77 8.83 8.41 14.69
CA TYR A 77 7.99 8.06 13.55
C TYR A 77 8.62 7.03 12.61
N VAL A 78 9.84 6.56 12.90
CA VAL A 78 10.51 5.53 12.11
C VAL A 78 9.68 4.27 11.95
N PRO A 79 8.99 3.73 12.98
CA PRO A 79 8.13 2.56 12.79
C PRO A 79 7.05 2.76 11.73
N HIS A 80 6.48 3.97 11.62
CA HIS A 80 5.47 4.28 10.60
C HIS A 80 6.09 4.37 9.21
N ALA A 81 7.28 4.97 9.09
CA ALA A 81 8.02 5.03 7.81
C ALA A 81 8.39 3.62 7.32
N VAL A 82 8.89 2.76 8.20
CA VAL A 82 9.24 1.37 7.89
C VAL A 82 7.99 0.58 7.48
N TYR A 83 6.87 0.74 8.19
CA TYR A 83 5.61 0.10 7.82
C TYR A 83 5.17 0.49 6.41
N LYS A 84 5.14 1.79 6.08
CA LYS A 84 4.75 2.28 4.74
C LYS A 84 5.71 1.84 3.64
N LEU A 85 7.00 1.71 3.96
CA LEU A 85 8.02 1.21 3.04
C LEU A 85 7.80 -0.28 2.71
N LEU A 86 7.60 -1.11 3.73
CA LEU A 86 7.37 -2.54 3.56
C LEU A 86 6.02 -2.87 2.93
N GLU A 87 4.99 -2.07 3.22
CA GLU A 87 3.66 -2.21 2.60
C GLU A 87 3.73 -2.06 1.07
N ASN A 88 4.64 -1.21 0.56
CA ASN A 88 4.75 -0.89 -0.86
C ASN A 88 5.90 -1.63 -1.57
N MET A 89 6.36 -2.78 -1.05
CA MET A 89 7.39 -3.59 -1.70
C MET A 89 7.00 -3.95 -3.15
N PRO A 90 7.91 -3.78 -4.13
CA PRO A 90 7.70 -4.21 -5.51
C PRO A 90 7.32 -5.69 -5.60
N MET A 91 6.40 -6.01 -6.48
CA MET A 91 6.00 -7.41 -6.71
C MET A 91 6.99 -8.09 -7.66
N PRO A 92 7.11 -9.44 -7.66
CA PRO A 92 8.14 -10.15 -8.44
C PRO A 92 8.07 -9.97 -9.97
N TRP A 93 6.92 -9.59 -10.49
CA TRP A 93 6.70 -9.27 -11.90
C TRP A 93 6.97 -7.79 -12.23
N GLU A 94 7.33 -6.97 -11.25
CA GLU A 94 7.70 -5.57 -11.45
C GLU A 94 9.21 -5.40 -11.32
N GLN A 95 9.84 -4.74 -12.30
CA GLN A 95 11.26 -4.39 -12.21
C GLN A 95 11.49 -3.19 -11.29
N VAL A 96 10.74 -2.11 -11.51
CA VAL A 96 10.88 -0.84 -10.79
C VAL A 96 9.50 -0.33 -10.41
N ARG A 97 9.37 0.13 -9.16
CA ARG A 97 8.17 0.80 -8.67
C ARG A 97 8.48 2.23 -8.26
N HIS A 98 7.86 3.19 -8.93
CA HIS A 98 7.93 4.60 -8.57
C HIS A 98 6.80 4.95 -7.61
N LEU A 99 7.17 5.36 -6.40
CA LEU A 99 6.24 5.66 -5.32
C LEU A 99 6.23 7.13 -4.99
N LYS A 100 5.07 7.62 -4.55
CA LYS A 100 4.96 8.98 -3.99
C LYS A 100 5.55 9.01 -2.58
N VAL A 101 6.34 10.03 -2.32
CA VAL A 101 7.10 10.16 -1.08
C VAL A 101 6.85 11.53 -0.45
N ILE A 102 6.62 11.55 0.86
CA ILE A 102 6.64 12.75 1.69
C ILE A 102 7.90 12.72 2.54
N TYR A 103 8.74 13.73 2.39
CA TYR A 103 9.99 13.84 3.15
C TYR A 103 10.01 15.11 4.00
N HIS A 104 10.72 15.07 5.12
CA HIS A 104 10.98 16.27 5.92
C HIS A 104 11.95 17.19 5.18
N ILE A 105 11.78 18.52 5.29
CA ILE A 105 12.57 19.50 4.50
C ILE A 105 14.09 19.39 4.72
N THR A 106 14.51 18.90 5.89
CA THR A 106 15.92 18.65 6.25
C THR A 106 16.40 17.23 5.94
N GLY A 107 15.57 16.37 5.33
CA GLY A 107 15.89 14.97 5.06
C GLY A 107 15.84 14.03 6.28
N ALA A 108 15.33 14.51 7.42
CA ALA A 108 15.32 13.75 8.68
C ALA A 108 14.55 12.42 8.64
N ILE A 109 13.46 12.37 7.87
CA ILE A 109 12.66 11.18 7.66
C ILE A 109 11.89 11.29 6.35
N THR A 110 11.61 10.13 5.77
CA THR A 110 10.97 9.96 4.48
C THR A 110 9.87 8.91 4.61
N PHE A 111 8.64 9.27 4.26
CA PHE A 111 7.47 8.39 4.28
C PHE A 111 7.01 8.10 2.85
N VAL A 112 6.68 6.84 2.57
CA VAL A 112 5.93 6.50 1.37
C VAL A 112 4.47 6.91 1.57
N ASN A 113 3.97 7.80 0.72
CA ASN A 113 2.61 8.33 0.77
C ASN A 113 1.70 7.66 -0.27
N GLU A 114 1.68 6.34 -0.26
CA GLU A 114 0.84 5.53 -1.13
C GLU A 114 0.30 4.31 -0.38
N VAL A 115 -0.91 3.90 -0.72
CA VAL A 115 -1.51 2.65 -0.25
C VAL A 115 -1.62 1.75 -1.48
N PRO A 116 -1.08 0.53 -1.45
CA PRO A 116 -1.04 -0.36 -2.62
C PRO A 116 -2.42 -0.96 -2.87
N TRP A 117 -3.29 -0.21 -3.55
CA TRP A 117 -4.57 -0.72 -4.01
C TRP A 117 -4.35 -1.66 -5.19
N VAL A 118 -4.86 -2.88 -5.08
CA VAL A 118 -4.79 -3.90 -6.12
C VAL A 118 -6.19 -4.39 -6.48
N ILE A 119 -6.38 -4.79 -7.74
CA ILE A 119 -7.62 -5.45 -8.16
C ILE A 119 -7.50 -6.92 -7.80
N GLU A 120 -8.30 -7.38 -6.84
CA GLU A 120 -8.22 -8.73 -6.26
C GLU A 120 -8.12 -9.87 -7.30
N PRO A 121 -9.01 -10.01 -8.31
CA PRO A 121 -8.90 -11.11 -9.28
C PRO A 121 -7.63 -11.02 -10.14
N VAL A 122 -7.15 -9.81 -10.44
CA VAL A 122 -5.89 -9.62 -11.19
C VAL A 122 -4.70 -10.03 -10.33
N TYR A 123 -4.68 -9.57 -9.08
CA TYR A 123 -3.61 -9.89 -8.13
C TYR A 123 -3.52 -11.39 -7.84
N MET A 124 -4.66 -12.06 -7.69
CA MET A 124 -4.70 -13.52 -7.53
C MET A 124 -4.17 -14.25 -8.78
N ALA A 125 -4.57 -13.80 -9.97
CA ALA A 125 -4.06 -14.35 -11.22
C ALA A 125 -2.54 -14.13 -11.39
N GLN A 126 -2.04 -12.93 -11.09
CA GLN A 126 -0.61 -12.62 -11.13
C GLN A 126 0.18 -13.59 -10.24
N TRP A 127 -0.23 -13.77 -8.98
CA TRP A 127 0.38 -14.76 -8.08
C TRP A 127 0.20 -16.21 -8.56
N GLY A 128 -0.91 -16.53 -9.23
CA GLY A 128 -1.12 -17.82 -9.88
C GLY A 128 -0.07 -18.10 -10.97
N THR A 129 0.23 -17.10 -11.81
CA THR A 129 1.31 -17.22 -12.80
C THR A 129 2.68 -17.31 -12.15
N MET A 130 2.93 -16.55 -11.07
CA MET A 130 4.18 -16.63 -10.31
C MET A 130 4.41 -18.02 -9.72
N TRP A 131 3.36 -18.64 -9.18
CA TRP A 131 3.42 -20.00 -8.66
C TRP A 131 3.85 -21.01 -9.73
N ILE A 132 3.32 -20.90 -10.94
CA ILE A 132 3.67 -21.77 -12.07
C ILE A 132 5.13 -21.55 -12.46
N MET A 133 5.54 -20.29 -12.68
CA MET A 133 6.89 -19.95 -13.12
C MET A 133 7.95 -20.36 -12.09
N MET A 134 7.73 -20.06 -10.81
CA MET A 134 8.64 -20.44 -9.73
C MET A 134 8.77 -21.97 -9.59
N ARG A 135 7.69 -22.73 -9.80
CA ARG A 135 7.73 -24.20 -9.78
C ARG A 135 8.48 -24.77 -10.97
N ARG A 136 8.29 -24.21 -12.16
CA ARG A 136 9.02 -24.60 -13.39
C ARG A 136 10.51 -24.32 -13.21
N GLU A 137 10.87 -23.10 -12.79
CA GLU A 137 12.26 -22.69 -12.55
C GLU A 137 12.95 -23.60 -11.52
N LYS A 138 12.26 -23.92 -10.41
CA LYS A 138 12.80 -24.83 -9.38
C LYS A 138 12.99 -26.26 -9.88
N ARG A 139 12.15 -26.73 -10.81
CA ARG A 139 12.25 -28.06 -11.42
C ARG A 139 13.42 -28.12 -12.41
N ASP A 140 13.57 -27.10 -13.24
CA ASP A 140 14.48 -27.12 -14.39
C ASP A 140 15.93 -26.73 -14.00
N ARG A 141 16.08 -25.89 -12.97
CA ARG A 141 17.40 -25.42 -12.52
C ARG A 141 18.13 -26.47 -11.67
N ARG A 142 19.30 -26.91 -12.16
CA ARG A 142 20.17 -27.90 -11.47
C ARG A 142 20.74 -27.41 -10.14
N HIS A 143 21.17 -26.15 -10.07
CA HIS A 143 21.76 -25.57 -8.85
C HIS A 143 21.09 -24.24 -8.53
N PHE A 144 20.22 -24.26 -7.52
CA PHE A 144 19.57 -23.07 -6.99
C PHE A 144 20.35 -22.56 -5.76
N LYS A 145 21.22 -21.57 -5.99
CA LYS A 145 21.99 -20.93 -4.92
C LYS A 145 21.13 -19.88 -4.24
N ARG A 146 20.87 -20.06 -2.93
CA ARG A 146 20.17 -19.06 -2.11
C ARG A 146 21.09 -17.86 -1.83
N MET A 147 20.49 -16.69 -1.68
CA MET A 147 21.21 -15.49 -1.22
C MET A 147 21.77 -15.72 0.19
N ARG A 148 22.87 -15.03 0.50
CA ARG A 148 23.43 -14.98 1.85
C ARG A 148 22.78 -13.86 2.62
N PHE A 149 22.53 -14.09 3.90
CA PHE A 149 21.96 -13.10 4.81
C PHE A 149 22.94 -12.90 5.98
N PRO A 150 23.31 -11.65 6.32
CA PRO A 150 23.00 -10.39 5.62
C PRO A 150 23.63 -10.30 4.21
N PRO A 151 23.03 -9.54 3.26
CA PRO A 151 23.61 -9.37 1.92
C PRO A 151 24.88 -8.52 1.87
N PHE A 152 25.01 -7.56 2.79
CA PHE A 152 26.14 -6.63 2.91
C PHE A 152 26.86 -6.86 4.24
N ASP A 153 28.13 -6.48 4.31
CA ASP A 153 28.92 -6.55 5.54
C ASP A 153 28.56 -5.39 6.50
N ASP A 154 28.78 -5.58 7.80
CA ASP A 154 28.40 -4.60 8.84
C ASP A 154 29.27 -3.32 8.78
N GLU A 155 30.50 -3.42 8.24
CA GLU A 155 31.42 -2.28 8.07
C GLU A 155 31.19 -1.50 6.77
N GLU A 156 30.42 -2.04 5.83
CA GLU A 156 30.16 -1.39 4.54
C GLU A 156 29.11 -0.27 4.71
N PRO A 157 29.42 0.98 4.32
CA PRO A 157 28.44 2.05 4.36
C PRO A 157 27.30 1.79 3.35
N PRO A 158 26.08 2.28 3.60
CA PRO A 158 24.99 2.18 2.64
C PRO A 158 25.37 2.77 1.28
N LEU A 159 25.09 2.02 0.21
CA LEU A 159 25.38 2.43 -1.16
C LEU A 159 24.45 3.60 -1.59
N ASP A 160 25.03 4.62 -2.24
CA ASP A 160 24.23 5.70 -2.82
C ASP A 160 23.51 5.20 -4.08
N TYR A 161 22.21 5.50 -4.16
CA TYR A 161 21.35 5.13 -5.29
C TYR A 161 21.74 5.88 -6.56
N ALA A 162 22.11 7.16 -6.46
CA ALA A 162 22.42 7.99 -7.62
C ALA A 162 23.68 7.52 -8.35
N ASP A 163 24.70 7.11 -7.61
CA ASP A 163 26.00 6.76 -8.16
C ASP A 163 26.08 5.27 -8.58
N ASN A 164 25.34 4.36 -7.92
CA ASN A 164 25.49 2.91 -8.14
C ASN A 164 24.30 2.23 -8.84
N ILE A 165 23.08 2.75 -8.69
CA ILE A 165 21.86 2.02 -9.09
C ILE A 165 21.13 2.72 -10.23
N LEU A 166 21.14 4.05 -10.29
CA LEU A 166 20.33 4.83 -11.23
C LEU A 166 20.61 4.51 -12.71
N ASP A 167 21.88 4.28 -13.07
CA ASP A 167 22.30 4.04 -14.46
C ASP A 167 22.37 2.54 -14.82
N VAL A 168 22.00 1.66 -13.90
CA VAL A 168 22.04 0.20 -14.11
C VAL A 168 20.64 -0.29 -14.46
N ASP A 169 20.49 -0.88 -15.64
CA ASP A 169 19.24 -1.48 -16.06
C ASP A 169 18.86 -2.66 -15.13
N PRO A 170 17.62 -2.72 -14.63
CA PRO A 170 17.18 -3.79 -13.77
C PRO A 170 17.16 -5.12 -14.53
N LEU A 171 17.34 -6.21 -13.79
CA LEU A 171 17.16 -7.55 -14.33
C LEU A 171 15.71 -7.76 -14.77
N GLU A 172 15.51 -8.72 -15.68
CA GLU A 172 14.19 -9.14 -16.13
C GLU A 172 13.35 -9.62 -14.94
N ALA A 173 12.10 -9.17 -14.90
CA ALA A 173 11.14 -9.61 -13.89
C ALA A 173 10.66 -11.03 -14.17
N ILE A 174 9.99 -11.64 -13.19
CA ILE A 174 9.35 -12.94 -13.44
C ILE A 174 8.06 -12.67 -14.21
N GLU A 175 8.04 -13.04 -15.49
CA GLU A 175 6.88 -12.92 -16.36
C GLU A 175 6.61 -14.26 -17.04
N MET A 176 5.34 -14.67 -17.08
CA MET A 176 4.92 -15.85 -17.85
C MET A 176 4.55 -15.40 -19.25
N GLU A 177 5.04 -16.12 -20.26
CA GLU A 177 4.58 -15.93 -21.64
C GLU A 177 3.09 -16.27 -21.73
N LEU A 178 2.27 -15.28 -22.08
CA LEU A 178 0.82 -15.41 -22.26
C LEU A 178 0.49 -15.66 -23.73
N GLU A 179 -0.55 -16.43 -24.01
CA GLU A 179 -0.94 -16.76 -25.39
C GLU A 179 -1.91 -15.72 -25.94
N GLU A 180 -1.58 -15.08 -27.07
CA GLU A 180 -2.39 -13.98 -27.62
C GLU A 180 -3.83 -14.37 -28.00
N GLU A 181 -4.05 -15.64 -28.39
CA GLU A 181 -5.39 -16.12 -28.79
C GLU A 181 -6.29 -16.38 -27.58
N GLU A 182 -5.78 -17.02 -26.52
CA GLU A 182 -6.56 -17.38 -25.34
C GLU A 182 -6.57 -16.30 -24.25
N ASP A 183 -5.44 -15.60 -24.06
CA ASP A 183 -5.22 -14.58 -23.03
C ASP A 183 -5.39 -13.14 -23.57
N GLY A 184 -5.70 -12.98 -24.86
CA GLY A 184 -5.79 -11.69 -25.55
C GLY A 184 -6.45 -10.53 -24.78
N PRO A 185 -7.55 -10.73 -24.02
CA PRO A 185 -8.16 -9.66 -23.22
C PRO A 185 -7.28 -9.08 -22.09
N VAL A 186 -6.22 -9.78 -21.68
CA VAL A 186 -5.41 -9.49 -20.48
C VAL A 186 -3.93 -9.24 -20.81
N VAL A 187 -3.40 -9.83 -21.89
CA VAL A 187 -1.98 -9.83 -22.29
C VAL A 187 -1.30 -8.45 -22.15
N GLU A 188 -1.90 -7.39 -22.69
CA GLU A 188 -1.26 -6.08 -22.81
C GLU A 188 -0.94 -5.39 -21.47
N TRP A 189 -1.74 -5.65 -20.43
CA TRP A 189 -1.71 -4.88 -19.18
C TRP A 189 -1.46 -5.75 -17.94
N PHE A 190 -1.33 -7.07 -18.11
CA PHE A 190 -1.38 -8.01 -17.00
C PHE A 190 -0.29 -7.79 -15.94
N TYR A 191 0.92 -7.46 -16.35
CA TYR A 191 2.08 -7.28 -15.47
C TYR A 191 2.36 -5.80 -15.12
N ASP A 192 1.46 -4.88 -15.48
CA ASP A 192 1.55 -3.48 -15.06
C ASP A 192 1.40 -3.35 -13.53
N HIS A 193 2.03 -2.31 -12.97
CA HIS A 193 1.91 -1.99 -11.53
C HIS A 193 0.46 -1.67 -11.11
N GLN A 194 -0.22 -0.82 -11.87
CA GLN A 194 -1.63 -0.45 -11.65
C GLN A 194 -2.40 -0.64 -12.97
N PRO A 195 -2.78 -1.89 -13.28
CA PRO A 195 -3.39 -2.23 -14.56
C PRO A 195 -4.68 -1.45 -14.78
N LEU A 196 -4.95 -1.06 -16.04
CA LEU A 196 -6.22 -0.43 -16.43
C LEU A 196 -6.53 0.94 -15.77
N LYS A 197 -5.57 1.56 -15.05
CA LYS A 197 -5.78 2.82 -14.29
C LYS A 197 -6.40 3.97 -15.09
N TYR A 198 -6.04 4.11 -16.35
CA TYR A 198 -6.52 5.18 -17.25
C TYR A 198 -7.66 4.73 -18.19
N THR A 199 -8.27 3.59 -17.91
CA THR A 199 -9.33 3.02 -18.74
C THR A 199 -10.70 3.18 -18.06
N LYS A 200 -11.77 2.89 -18.82
CA LYS A 200 -13.16 2.88 -18.32
C LYS A 200 -13.45 1.82 -17.25
N PHE A 201 -12.58 0.83 -17.09
CA PHE A 201 -12.79 -0.29 -16.17
C PHE A 201 -12.52 0.08 -14.71
N VAL A 202 -11.80 1.19 -14.47
CA VAL A 202 -11.48 1.70 -13.14
C VAL A 202 -11.98 3.14 -13.00
N ASN A 203 -12.29 3.56 -11.79
CA ASN A 203 -12.80 4.90 -11.49
C ASN A 203 -11.76 6.05 -11.63
N GLY A 204 -10.58 5.79 -12.21
CA GLY A 204 -9.50 6.74 -12.40
C GLY A 204 -8.33 6.59 -11.41
N PRO A 205 -7.50 7.64 -11.22
CA PRO A 205 -6.23 7.54 -10.49
C PRO A 205 -6.34 7.14 -9.01
N SER A 206 -7.54 7.24 -8.42
CA SER A 206 -7.79 6.80 -7.05
C SER A 206 -7.81 5.27 -6.88
N TYR A 207 -8.03 4.53 -7.97
CA TYR A 207 -7.91 3.07 -8.05
C TYR A 207 -8.70 2.29 -6.98
N ARG A 208 -9.94 2.72 -6.67
CA ARG A 208 -10.76 2.14 -5.57
C ARG A 208 -11.86 1.21 -6.04
N ARG A 209 -12.36 1.40 -7.26
CA ARG A 209 -13.50 0.64 -7.79
C ARG A 209 -13.17 0.17 -9.19
N TRP A 210 -13.41 -1.11 -9.44
CA TRP A 210 -13.19 -1.77 -10.71
C TRP A 210 -14.48 -2.42 -11.21
N LYS A 211 -14.62 -2.53 -12.52
CA LYS A 211 -15.69 -3.25 -13.21
C LYS A 211 -15.08 -3.93 -14.43
N LEU A 212 -14.88 -5.24 -14.36
CA LEU A 212 -14.27 -6.02 -15.42
C LEU A 212 -15.34 -6.77 -16.24
N PRO A 213 -15.15 -6.89 -17.56
CA PRO A 213 -16.06 -7.65 -18.42
C PRO A 213 -15.84 -9.17 -18.24
N LEU A 214 -16.84 -9.98 -18.60
CA LEU A 214 -16.80 -11.44 -18.44
C LEU A 214 -15.60 -12.12 -19.14
N PRO A 215 -15.19 -11.74 -20.37
CA PRO A 215 -14.02 -12.35 -21.01
C PRO A 215 -12.74 -12.18 -20.18
N VAL A 216 -12.50 -10.97 -19.64
CA VAL A 216 -11.35 -10.71 -18.75
C VAL A 216 -11.44 -11.57 -17.49
N MET A 217 -12.61 -11.63 -16.85
CA MET A 217 -12.80 -12.45 -15.64
C MET A 217 -12.57 -13.95 -15.90
N SER A 218 -12.97 -14.46 -17.07
CA SER A 218 -12.77 -15.87 -17.42
C SER A 218 -11.29 -16.24 -17.56
N VAL A 219 -10.49 -15.36 -18.18
CA VAL A 219 -9.04 -15.53 -18.32
C VAL A 219 -8.35 -15.44 -16.96
N LEU A 220 -8.67 -14.42 -16.15
CA LEU A 220 -8.11 -14.26 -14.81
C LEU A 220 -8.41 -15.46 -13.90
N TYR A 221 -9.63 -16.00 -13.97
CA TYR A 221 -10.01 -17.19 -13.22
C TYR A 221 -9.20 -18.43 -13.65
N ARG A 222 -8.98 -18.63 -14.96
CA ARG A 222 -8.14 -19.71 -15.49
C ARG A 222 -6.68 -19.58 -15.02
N LEU A 223 -6.09 -18.39 -15.15
CA LEU A 223 -4.70 -18.11 -14.73
C LEU A 223 -4.50 -18.29 -13.21
N ALA A 224 -5.50 -17.92 -12.40
CA ALA A 224 -5.50 -18.10 -10.96
C ALA A 224 -5.76 -19.54 -10.50
N GLY A 225 -6.08 -20.47 -11.42
CA GLY A 225 -6.57 -21.81 -11.08
C GLY A 225 -5.67 -22.63 -10.14
N GLN A 226 -4.36 -22.39 -10.12
CA GLN A 226 -3.45 -23.08 -9.17
C GLN A 226 -3.63 -22.64 -7.70
N LEU A 227 -4.22 -21.48 -7.46
CA LEU A 227 -4.42 -20.91 -6.12
C LEU A 227 -5.89 -20.98 -5.67
N LEU A 228 -6.81 -21.17 -6.60
CA LEU A 228 -8.24 -21.26 -6.31
C LEU A 228 -8.61 -22.67 -5.83
N SER A 229 -9.63 -22.73 -4.99
CA SER A 229 -10.20 -23.98 -4.51
C SER A 229 -11.16 -24.58 -5.54
N ASP A 230 -11.12 -25.89 -5.73
CA ASP A 230 -12.04 -26.63 -6.62
C ASP A 230 -13.43 -26.87 -5.99
N PHE A 231 -13.62 -26.50 -4.72
CA PHE A 231 -14.89 -26.73 -4.00
C PHE A 231 -15.98 -25.77 -4.47
N ALA A 232 -17.01 -26.31 -5.12
CA ALA A 232 -18.18 -25.54 -5.55
C ALA A 232 -19.26 -25.41 -4.46
N ASP A 233 -19.39 -26.41 -3.59
CA ASP A 233 -20.45 -26.48 -2.58
C ASP A 233 -19.91 -26.10 -1.19
N ARG A 234 -20.68 -25.27 -0.48
CA ARG A 234 -20.42 -24.89 0.90
C ARG A 234 -20.57 -26.05 1.88
N ASN A 235 -21.31 -27.09 1.51
CA ASN A 235 -21.48 -28.29 2.34
C ASN A 235 -20.16 -29.01 2.63
N TYR A 236 -19.11 -28.80 1.81
CA TYR A 236 -17.77 -29.30 2.10
C TYR A 236 -17.24 -28.83 3.47
N PHE A 237 -17.63 -27.64 3.92
CA PHE A 237 -17.20 -27.05 5.19
C PHE A 237 -18.09 -27.46 6.38
N TYR A 238 -18.83 -28.56 6.29
CA TYR A 238 -19.62 -29.05 7.42
C TYR A 238 -18.71 -29.37 8.63
N LEU A 239 -19.02 -28.77 9.79
CA LEU A 239 -18.18 -28.78 11.00
C LEU A 239 -16.79 -28.14 10.84
N PHE A 240 -16.54 -27.47 9.71
CA PHE A 240 -15.29 -26.80 9.41
C PHE A 240 -15.55 -25.34 8.99
N ASP A 241 -16.51 -24.72 9.68
CA ASP A 241 -16.89 -23.32 9.57
C ASP A 241 -16.65 -22.58 10.90
N ASP A 242 -16.67 -21.25 10.85
CA ASP A 242 -16.40 -20.41 12.02
C ASP A 242 -17.36 -20.71 13.18
N ALA A 243 -18.63 -21.00 12.88
CA ALA A 243 -19.64 -21.31 13.89
C ALA A 243 -19.33 -22.61 14.64
N SER A 244 -18.90 -23.65 13.93
CA SER A 244 -18.50 -24.91 14.55
C SER A 244 -17.23 -24.75 15.38
N PHE A 245 -16.25 -23.96 14.93
CA PHE A 245 -15.04 -23.69 15.72
C PHE A 245 -15.33 -22.88 16.99
N VAL A 246 -16.22 -21.89 16.94
CA VAL A 246 -16.65 -21.13 18.12
C VAL A 246 -17.36 -22.05 19.12
N THR A 247 -18.20 -22.95 18.63
CA THR A 247 -18.90 -23.94 19.47
C THR A 247 -17.92 -24.91 20.12
N ALA A 248 -17.02 -25.49 19.33
CA ALA A 248 -15.98 -26.41 19.80
C ALA A 248 -15.10 -25.75 20.88
N LYS A 249 -14.66 -24.51 20.66
CA LYS A 249 -13.92 -23.71 21.64
C LYS A 249 -14.69 -23.52 22.94
N SER A 250 -15.98 -23.20 22.85
CA SER A 250 -16.83 -22.91 24.01
C SER A 250 -17.09 -24.15 24.86
N LEU A 251 -17.25 -25.31 24.21
CA LEU A 251 -17.46 -26.61 24.85
C LEU A 251 -16.16 -27.31 25.27
N ASN A 252 -14.99 -26.71 25.02
CA ASN A 252 -13.70 -27.35 25.22
C ASN A 252 -13.57 -28.70 24.49
N MET A 253 -14.15 -28.78 23.29
CA MET A 253 -14.08 -29.93 22.41
C MET A 253 -13.20 -29.61 21.20
N ALA A 254 -12.53 -30.62 20.65
CA ALA A 254 -11.70 -30.47 19.46
C ALA A 254 -12.32 -31.25 18.30
N ILE A 255 -12.60 -30.55 17.20
CA ILE A 255 -13.01 -31.18 15.93
C ILE A 255 -11.77 -31.84 15.31
N PRO A 256 -11.84 -33.09 14.80
CA PRO A 256 -10.70 -33.73 14.13
C PRO A 256 -10.18 -32.87 12.97
N GLY A 257 -8.86 -32.61 12.96
CA GLY A 257 -8.23 -31.73 11.95
C GLY A 257 -8.44 -30.23 12.18
N GLY A 258 -9.25 -29.84 13.17
CA GLY A 258 -9.49 -28.45 13.55
C GLY A 258 -8.51 -27.91 14.60
N PRO A 259 -8.62 -26.61 14.92
CA PRO A 259 -7.83 -25.97 15.97
C PRO A 259 -8.22 -26.49 17.36
N LYS A 260 -7.25 -26.43 18.28
CA LYS A 260 -7.47 -26.68 19.71
C LYS A 260 -7.34 -25.37 20.47
N PHE A 261 -8.16 -25.20 21.50
CA PHE A 261 -8.20 -24.00 22.31
C PHE A 261 -8.03 -24.34 23.78
N GLU A 262 -7.64 -23.34 24.55
CA GLU A 262 -7.68 -23.42 26.01
C GLU A 262 -9.14 -23.44 26.48
N PRO A 263 -9.49 -24.27 27.50
CA PRO A 263 -10.84 -24.31 28.06
C PRO A 263 -11.28 -22.92 28.54
N MET A 264 -12.50 -22.49 28.19
CA MET A 264 -13.03 -21.21 28.67
C MET A 264 -13.33 -21.24 30.17
N PHE A 265 -13.83 -22.38 30.67
CA PHE A 265 -14.05 -22.61 32.09
C PHE A 265 -13.11 -23.73 32.53
N ARG A 266 -12.14 -23.38 33.38
CA ARG A 266 -11.22 -24.35 34.01
C ARG A 266 -11.77 -24.95 35.30
N ASP A 267 -12.86 -24.37 35.80
CA ASP A 267 -13.38 -24.58 37.16
C ASP A 267 -14.54 -25.59 37.22
N MET A 268 -14.69 -26.46 36.22
CA MET A 268 -15.49 -27.67 36.38
C MET A 268 -14.67 -28.63 37.24
N ASP A 269 -14.61 -28.34 38.55
CA ASP A 269 -13.96 -29.17 39.54
C ASP A 269 -14.69 -30.51 39.51
N THR A 270 -14.05 -31.57 38.99
CA THR A 270 -14.63 -32.93 38.90
C THR A 270 -14.97 -33.53 40.28
N ARG A 271 -14.76 -32.77 41.35
CA ARG A 271 -15.05 -33.09 42.74
C ARG A 271 -16.41 -32.54 43.19
N ASP A 272 -16.97 -31.58 42.46
CA ASP A 272 -18.30 -30.99 42.70
C ASP A 272 -19.38 -31.61 41.79
N GLU A 273 -19.05 -32.68 41.04
CA GLU A 273 -20.05 -33.48 40.32
C GLU A 273 -20.88 -34.30 41.30
N ASP A 274 -21.93 -33.68 41.83
CA ASP A 274 -22.97 -34.37 42.61
C ASP A 274 -23.58 -35.52 41.80
N TRP A 275 -23.88 -36.64 42.48
CA TRP A 275 -24.53 -37.81 41.86
C TRP A 275 -25.84 -37.38 41.18
N ASN A 276 -25.88 -37.52 39.85
CA ASN A 276 -27.02 -37.10 39.04
C ASN A 276 -27.87 -38.32 38.63
N GLU A 277 -29.17 -38.29 38.93
CA GLU A 277 -30.12 -39.37 38.60
C GLU A 277 -30.21 -39.64 37.08
N PHE A 278 -29.88 -38.64 36.25
CA PHE A 278 -29.90 -38.74 34.79
C PHE A 278 -28.73 -39.56 34.21
N ASN A 279 -27.59 -39.63 34.91
CA ASN A 279 -26.38 -40.32 34.44
C ASN A 279 -26.25 -41.76 35.00
N ASP A 280 -27.33 -42.34 35.53
CA ASP A 280 -27.34 -43.73 36.04
C ASP A 280 -27.12 -44.73 34.90
N ILE A 281 -26.02 -45.48 34.99
CA ILE A 281 -25.58 -46.43 33.95
C ILE A 281 -26.61 -47.53 33.67
N ASN A 282 -27.45 -47.85 34.65
CA ASN A 282 -28.49 -48.89 34.50
C ASN A 282 -29.70 -48.38 33.72
N LYS A 283 -29.86 -47.06 33.58
CA LYS A 283 -30.96 -46.41 32.86
C LYS A 283 -30.57 -45.98 31.44
N LEU A 284 -29.28 -46.08 31.09
CA LEU A 284 -28.75 -45.70 29.78
C LEU A 284 -28.59 -46.93 28.88
N ILE A 285 -29.23 -46.91 27.71
CA ILE A 285 -28.94 -47.84 26.61
C ILE A 285 -27.91 -47.16 25.72
N ILE A 286 -26.68 -47.68 25.71
CA ILE A 286 -25.55 -47.19 24.92
C ILE A 286 -25.54 -47.88 23.56
#